data_AF-A0A8T5V4M7-F1
#
_entry.id   AF-A0A8T5V4M7-F1
#
_cell.length_a   1.000
_cell.length_b   1.000
_cell.length_c   1.000
_cell.angle_alpha   90.00
_cell.angle_beta   90.00
_cell.angle_gamma   90.00
#
_symmetry.space_group_name_H-M   'P 1'
#
loop_
_entity.id
_entity.type
_entity.pdbx_description
1 polymer ?
#
loop_
_entity_poly.entity_id
_entity_poly.type
_entity_poly.pdbx_seq_one_letter_code
_entity_poly.pdbx_strand_id
1 'polypeptide(L)'
;MGQFDGDKEITLAAPHTDADIEFFQQTGPESPGVMEVVVTGKYVDKTGNSDDISGTLKIDKWVKSEKSSDPEKYWITHTWYPNRGNFTFNEILPRDIRNFQMTPVVDGGQSGFNASDAQYSGGGVYIKNLDGKLIGRGFAESVYYDDVARNMLYLAGLPVTDEMLSLVRKPYASSILKIKSILKLLTPTNRAKVKKILDNCMEEGLPKTMIG
;
A
#
# COMPACT_ATOMS: atom_id res chain seq x y z
N MET A 1 2.01 12.04 3.88
CA MET A 1 1.73 13.29 4.64
C MET A 1 2.28 14.47 3.85
N GLY A 2 1.57 15.60 3.84
CA GLY A 2 2.03 16.83 3.21
C GLY A 2 1.73 18.04 4.07
N GLN A 3 2.72 18.92 4.19
CA GLN A 3 2.59 20.24 4.80
C GLN A 3 2.66 21.29 3.68
N PHE A 4 1.66 22.17 3.65
CA PHE A 4 1.48 23.17 2.62
C PHE A 4 1.68 24.57 3.19
N ASP A 5 1.90 25.54 2.29
CA ASP A 5 1.95 26.95 2.65
C ASP A 5 0.68 27.40 3.38
N GLY A 6 0.85 28.28 4.37
CA GLY A 6 -0.25 28.79 5.19
C GLY A 6 -0.70 27.83 6.29
N ASP A 7 0.23 27.04 6.83
CA ASP A 7 0.05 26.14 7.98
C ASP A 7 -1.09 25.13 7.80
N LYS A 8 -1.14 24.52 6.61
CA LYS A 8 -2.12 23.51 6.24
C LYS A 8 -1.47 22.15 6.13
N GLU A 9 -2.13 21.10 6.60
CA GLU A 9 -1.59 19.74 6.57
C GLU A 9 -2.59 18.73 6.02
N ILE A 10 -2.08 17.70 5.35
CA ILE A 10 -2.87 16.57 4.90
C ILE A 10 -2.14 15.25 5.24
N THR A 11 -2.89 14.30 5.76
CA THR A 11 -2.49 12.89 5.86
C THR A 11 -3.41 12.05 5.00
N LEU A 12 -2.85 11.08 4.28
CA LEU A 12 -3.56 10.25 3.30
C LEU A 12 -3.10 8.81 3.39
N ALA A 13 -4.00 7.90 3.08
CA ALA A 13 -3.72 6.49 2.86
C ALA A 13 -4.42 6.00 1.59
N ALA A 14 -3.77 5.05 0.91
CA ALA A 14 -4.30 4.32 -0.23
C ALA A 14 -4.15 2.82 0.07
N PRO A 15 -5.14 2.17 0.71
CA PRO A 15 -5.05 0.74 1.01
C PRO A 15 -4.97 -0.08 -0.27
N HIS A 16 -4.18 -1.15 -0.25
CA HIS A 16 -4.11 -2.09 -1.38
C HIS A 16 -5.46 -2.80 -1.55
N THR A 17 -5.89 -2.96 -2.80
CA THR A 17 -7.11 -3.70 -3.14
C THR A 17 -6.82 -4.79 -4.16
N ASP A 18 -7.73 -5.77 -4.26
CA ASP A 18 -7.63 -6.82 -5.28
C ASP A 18 -7.71 -6.26 -6.71
N ALA A 19 -8.26 -5.05 -6.90
CA ALA A 19 -8.35 -4.40 -8.20
C ALA A 19 -6.97 -3.91 -8.71
N ASP A 20 -6.04 -3.65 -7.80
CA ASP A 20 -4.71 -3.07 -8.10
C ASP A 20 -3.62 -4.15 -8.15
N ILE A 21 -3.98 -5.43 -8.09
CA ILE A 21 -3.02 -6.53 -7.91
C ILE A 21 -1.97 -6.62 -9.02
N GLU A 22 -2.29 -6.13 -10.23
CA GLU A 22 -1.37 -6.09 -11.36
C GLU A 22 -0.20 -5.11 -11.17
N PHE A 23 -0.29 -4.16 -10.23
CA PHE A 23 0.77 -3.19 -9.95
C PHE A 23 1.74 -3.67 -8.86
N PHE A 24 1.40 -4.71 -8.12
CA PHE A 24 2.25 -5.25 -7.05
C PHE A 24 3.16 -6.36 -7.57
N GLN A 25 4.30 -6.54 -6.90
CA GLN A 25 5.32 -7.56 -7.16
C GLN A 25 5.89 -7.53 -8.59
N GLN A 26 5.79 -6.37 -9.25
CA GLN A 26 6.28 -6.18 -10.60
C GLN A 26 7.80 -5.98 -10.58
N THR A 27 8.54 -6.91 -11.19
CA THR A 27 10.01 -6.90 -11.28
C THR A 27 10.53 -6.85 -12.73
N GLY A 28 9.61 -6.83 -13.70
CA GLY A 28 9.90 -6.86 -15.13
C GLY A 28 10.77 -5.70 -15.62
N PRO A 29 11.31 -5.78 -16.86
CA PRO A 29 12.16 -4.74 -17.42
C PRO A 29 11.41 -3.42 -17.63
N GLU A 30 10.12 -3.49 -17.95
CA GLU A 30 9.25 -2.33 -18.14
C GLU A 30 8.55 -1.94 -16.83
N SER A 31 8.31 -0.64 -16.64
CA SER A 31 7.51 -0.16 -15.52
C SER A 31 6.03 -0.54 -15.68
N PRO A 32 5.28 -0.67 -14.57
CA PRO A 32 3.83 -0.79 -14.63
C PRO A 32 3.18 0.39 -15.39
N GLY A 33 1.92 0.18 -15.79
CA GLY A 33 1.09 1.22 -16.38
C GLY A 33 0.70 2.33 -15.40
N VAL A 34 -0.31 3.10 -15.76
CA VAL A 34 -0.90 4.11 -14.87
C VAL A 34 -1.80 3.40 -13.86
N MET A 35 -1.58 3.67 -12.58
CA MET A 35 -2.46 3.20 -11.49
C MET A 35 -3.28 4.38 -10.95
N GLU A 36 -4.58 4.18 -10.77
CA GLU A 36 -5.48 5.17 -10.17
C GLU A 36 -6.22 4.53 -8.99
N VAL A 37 -6.05 5.11 -7.81
CA VAL A 37 -6.63 4.59 -6.56
C VAL A 37 -7.37 5.68 -5.80
N VAL A 38 -8.35 5.26 -5.00
CA VAL A 38 -9.02 6.15 -4.05
C VAL A 38 -8.09 6.36 -2.86
N VAL A 39 -7.98 7.61 -2.42
CA VAL A 39 -7.28 7.99 -1.19
C VAL A 39 -8.24 8.57 -0.19
N THR A 40 -8.01 8.28 1.08
CA THR A 40 -8.76 8.86 2.20
C THR A 40 -7.80 9.37 3.25
N GLY A 41 -8.25 10.31 4.08
CA GLY A 41 -7.46 10.78 5.20
C GLY A 41 -8.02 12.04 5.84
N LYS A 42 -7.13 12.84 6.41
CA LYS A 42 -7.47 14.04 7.17
C LYS A 42 -6.80 15.27 6.59
N TYR A 43 -7.56 16.35 6.49
CA TYR A 43 -7.06 17.72 6.31
C TYR A 43 -7.04 18.42 7.67
N VAL A 44 -6.00 19.20 7.94
CA VAL A 44 -5.90 20.06 9.12
C VAL A 44 -5.62 21.50 8.66
N ASP A 45 -6.44 22.43 9.11
CA ASP A 45 -6.28 23.86 8.80
C ASP A 45 -5.30 24.56 9.76
N LYS A 46 -4.97 25.82 9.46
CA LYS A 46 -4.07 26.67 10.28
C LYS A 46 -4.52 26.90 11.73
N THR A 47 -5.78 26.61 12.05
CA THR A 47 -6.33 26.72 13.41
C THR A 47 -6.42 25.39 14.13
N GLY A 48 -6.03 24.29 13.47
CA GLY A 48 -6.06 22.94 14.00
C GLY A 48 -7.40 22.22 13.81
N ASN A 49 -8.35 22.79 13.06
CA ASN A 49 -9.59 22.06 12.75
C ASN A 49 -9.28 20.95 11.75
N SER A 50 -9.92 19.79 11.93
CA SER A 50 -9.69 18.62 11.09
C SER A 50 -10.96 18.16 10.36
N ASP A 51 -10.84 17.91 9.06
CA ASP A 51 -11.90 17.35 8.22
C ASP A 51 -11.48 16.02 7.60
N ASP A 52 -12.44 15.09 7.48
CA ASP A 52 -12.26 13.90 6.66
C ASP A 52 -12.30 14.26 5.18
N ILE A 53 -11.34 13.75 4.43
CA ILE A 53 -11.22 13.99 2.99
C ILE A 53 -11.09 12.67 2.23
N SER A 54 -11.60 12.68 1.00
CA SER A 54 -11.35 11.65 0.02
C SER A 54 -11.03 12.25 -1.35
N GLY A 55 -10.25 11.51 -2.12
CA GLY A 55 -9.80 11.93 -3.43
C GLY A 55 -9.27 10.76 -4.25
N THR A 56 -8.54 11.10 -5.30
CA THR A 56 -7.92 10.15 -6.21
C THR A 56 -6.43 10.40 -6.26
N LEU A 57 -5.64 9.33 -6.19
CA LEU A 57 -4.20 9.33 -6.45
C LEU A 57 -3.96 8.61 -7.78
N LYS A 58 -3.30 9.31 -8.69
CA LYS A 58 -2.80 8.76 -9.95
C LYS A 58 -1.29 8.62 -9.91
N ILE A 59 -0.82 7.40 -10.10
CA ILE A 59 0.59 7.05 -10.19
C ILE A 59 0.92 6.80 -11.66
N ASP A 60 1.77 7.66 -12.22
CA ASP A 60 2.14 7.64 -13.64
C ASP A 60 3.66 7.59 -13.87
N LYS A 61 4.44 7.56 -12.78
CA LYS A 61 5.87 7.33 -12.80
C LYS A 61 6.23 6.35 -11.69
N TRP A 62 7.12 5.44 -12.06
CA TRP A 62 7.63 4.38 -11.22
C TRP A 62 9.15 4.47 -11.13
N VAL A 63 9.71 3.90 -10.07
CA VAL A 63 11.15 3.75 -9.87
C VAL A 63 11.45 2.32 -9.48
N LYS A 64 12.52 1.79 -10.04
CA LYS A 64 12.96 0.43 -9.76
C LYS A 64 13.86 0.42 -8.54
N SER A 65 13.64 -0.53 -7.65
CA SER A 65 14.52 -0.74 -6.51
C SER A 65 15.81 -1.41 -6.95
N GLU A 66 16.89 -0.63 -7.02
CA GLU A 66 18.20 -1.08 -7.51
C GLU A 66 19.30 -0.95 -6.46
N LYS A 67 18.95 -0.51 -5.24
CA LYS A 67 19.91 -0.21 -4.17
C LYS A 67 19.44 -0.81 -2.86
N SER A 68 20.42 -1.22 -2.05
CA SER A 68 20.25 -1.62 -0.66
C SER A 68 21.43 -1.10 0.15
N SER A 69 21.19 -0.71 1.41
CA SER A 69 22.23 -0.23 2.33
C SER A 69 23.15 -1.35 2.82
N ASP A 70 22.64 -2.58 2.87
CA ASP A 70 23.38 -3.80 3.17
C ASP A 70 22.86 -4.92 2.27
N PRO A 71 23.36 -5.02 1.02
CA PRO A 71 22.88 -6.00 0.04
C PRO A 71 23.10 -7.47 0.43
N GLU A 72 23.97 -7.75 1.41
CA GLU A 72 24.19 -9.13 1.89
C GLU A 72 23.01 -9.58 2.76
N LYS A 73 22.46 -8.67 3.58
CA LYS A 73 21.30 -8.95 4.44
C LYS A 73 19.96 -8.62 3.80
N TYR A 74 19.91 -7.53 3.07
CA TYR A 74 18.70 -6.97 2.49
C TYR A 74 18.83 -6.97 0.98
N TRP A 75 18.35 -8.04 0.36
CA TRP A 75 18.52 -8.25 -1.08
C TRP A 75 17.78 -7.19 -1.91
N ILE A 76 18.39 -6.83 -3.04
CA ILE A 76 17.75 -5.95 -4.01
C ILE A 76 16.61 -6.72 -4.68
N THR A 77 15.39 -6.21 -4.55
CA THR A 77 14.17 -6.89 -5.02
C THR A 77 13.92 -6.67 -6.52
N HIS A 78 14.49 -5.61 -7.10
CA HIS A 78 14.19 -5.15 -8.45
C HIS A 78 12.70 -4.82 -8.67
N THR A 79 11.96 -4.58 -7.60
CA THR A 79 10.54 -4.23 -7.63
C THR A 79 10.33 -2.78 -8.09
N TRP A 80 9.27 -2.54 -8.84
CA TRP A 80 8.79 -1.21 -9.18
C TRP A 80 7.95 -0.60 -8.05
N TYR A 81 8.28 0.63 -7.67
CA TYR A 81 7.57 1.42 -6.67
C TYR A 81 7.05 2.72 -7.27
N PRO A 82 5.96 3.30 -6.72
CA PRO A 82 5.53 4.64 -7.08
C PRO A 82 6.64 5.67 -6.90
N ASN A 83 6.84 6.52 -7.91
CA ASN A 83 7.81 7.60 -7.89
C ASN A 83 7.17 8.97 -8.13
N ARG A 84 5.88 9.03 -8.47
CA ARG A 84 5.14 10.29 -8.59
C ARG A 84 3.67 10.05 -8.35
N GLY A 85 3.09 10.86 -7.47
CA GLY A 85 1.67 10.83 -7.17
C GLY A 85 1.01 12.13 -7.57
N ASN A 86 -0.05 12.05 -8.38
CA ASN A 86 -0.89 13.18 -8.72
C ASN A 86 -2.21 13.04 -7.96
N PHE A 87 -2.54 14.03 -7.14
CA PHE A 87 -3.69 14.00 -6.27
C PHE A 87 -4.77 14.97 -6.74
N THR A 88 -6.02 14.50 -6.69
CA THR A 88 -7.22 15.30 -6.98
C THR A 88 -8.24 15.07 -5.87
N PHE A 89 -8.76 16.16 -5.31
CA PHE A 89 -9.74 16.15 -4.23
C PHE A 89 -11.02 16.91 -4.60
N ASN A 90 -12.08 16.58 -3.87
CA ASN A 90 -13.36 17.28 -3.94
C ASN A 90 -13.32 18.66 -3.25
N GLU A 91 -14.48 19.30 -3.11
CA GLU A 91 -14.56 20.70 -2.71
C GLU A 91 -14.24 21.01 -1.25
N ILE A 92 -14.07 20.00 -0.41
CA ILE A 92 -13.78 20.17 1.03
C ILE A 92 -12.44 20.89 1.22
N LEU A 93 -11.46 20.63 0.35
CA LEU A 93 -10.16 21.29 0.43
C LEU A 93 -10.17 22.72 -0.13
N PRO A 94 -9.34 23.63 0.41
CA PRO A 94 -9.02 24.91 -0.22
C PRO A 94 -8.56 24.73 -1.67
N ARG A 95 -8.99 25.63 -2.57
CA ARG A 95 -8.77 25.51 -4.02
C ARG A 95 -7.30 25.36 -4.40
N ASP A 96 -6.39 26.00 -3.66
CA ASP A 96 -4.94 25.98 -3.87
C ASP A 96 -4.30 24.60 -3.62
N ILE A 97 -4.98 23.71 -2.90
CA ILE A 97 -4.47 22.36 -2.56
C ILE A 97 -5.41 21.22 -3.00
N ARG A 98 -6.43 21.51 -3.83
CA ARG A 98 -7.32 20.47 -4.39
C ARG A 98 -6.62 19.58 -5.41
N ASN A 99 -5.63 20.13 -6.11
CA ASN A 99 -4.87 19.42 -7.13
C ASN A 99 -3.39 19.69 -6.92
N PHE A 100 -2.61 18.64 -6.68
CA PHE A 100 -1.17 18.76 -6.49
C PHE A 100 -0.45 17.49 -6.88
N GLN A 101 0.84 17.62 -7.09
CA GLN A 101 1.75 16.51 -7.38
C GLN A 101 2.76 16.38 -6.24
N MET A 102 3.00 15.14 -5.80
CA MET A 102 4.13 14.76 -4.96
C MET A 102 5.22 14.11 -5.80
N THR A 103 6.42 14.68 -5.77
CA THR A 103 7.61 14.12 -6.42
C THR A 103 8.72 13.94 -5.38
N PRO A 104 9.36 12.77 -5.31
CA PRO A 104 10.53 12.51 -4.47
C PRO A 104 11.63 13.55 -4.63
N VAL A 105 12.35 13.82 -3.54
CA VAL A 105 13.53 14.70 -3.55
C VAL A 105 14.76 14.04 -4.20
N VAL A 106 14.73 12.71 -4.37
CA VAL A 106 15.77 11.91 -5.02
C VAL A 106 15.14 11.08 -6.14
N ASP A 107 15.65 11.22 -7.36
CA ASP A 107 15.08 10.57 -8.56
C ASP A 107 15.29 9.06 -8.60
N GLY A 108 16.37 8.56 -7.98
CA GLY A 108 16.75 7.13 -7.98
C GLY A 108 15.97 6.26 -7.00
N GLY A 109 14.86 6.76 -6.45
CA GLY A 109 14.06 6.07 -5.44
C GLY A 109 14.63 6.22 -4.04
N GLN A 110 13.76 6.04 -3.04
CA GLN A 110 14.08 6.17 -1.63
C GLN A 110 13.80 4.83 -0.93
N SER A 111 14.52 3.79 -1.34
CA SER A 111 14.29 2.42 -0.86
C SER A 111 14.88 2.20 0.53
N GLY A 112 14.12 1.54 1.39
CA GLY A 112 14.53 1.10 2.71
C GLY A 112 13.87 -0.22 3.10
N PHE A 113 14.20 -0.74 4.27
CA PHE A 113 13.61 -1.96 4.82
C PHE A 113 13.01 -1.65 6.19
N ASN A 114 11.76 -2.06 6.41
CA ASN A 114 11.11 -1.86 7.70
C ASN A 114 11.45 -3.00 8.67
N ALA A 115 10.95 -2.91 9.91
CA ALA A 115 11.21 -3.94 10.93
C ALA A 115 10.59 -5.31 10.63
N SER A 116 9.65 -5.40 9.68
CA SER A 116 9.10 -6.65 9.16
C SER A 116 9.81 -7.12 7.89
N ASP A 117 10.99 -6.56 7.60
CA ASP A 117 11.85 -6.85 6.47
C ASP A 117 11.24 -6.56 5.09
N ALA A 118 10.11 -5.86 5.06
CA ALA A 118 9.49 -5.45 3.83
C ALA A 118 10.21 -4.25 3.25
N GLN A 119 10.57 -4.35 1.97
CA GLN A 119 11.15 -3.22 1.29
C GLN A 119 10.05 -2.19 1.01
N TYR A 120 10.33 -0.96 1.40
CA TYR A 120 9.48 0.18 1.10
C TYR A 120 10.24 1.18 0.23
N SER A 121 9.51 1.97 -0.54
CA SER A 121 10.02 3.20 -1.13
C SER A 121 9.38 4.35 -0.36
N GLY A 122 10.17 5.07 0.42
CA GLY A 122 9.67 6.09 1.34
C GLY A 122 10.68 7.18 1.62
N GLY A 123 10.23 8.43 1.55
CA GLY A 123 11.10 9.56 1.81
C GLY A 123 10.48 10.91 1.54
N GLY A 124 11.34 11.93 1.55
CA GLY A 124 10.93 13.31 1.36
C GLY A 124 10.36 13.55 -0.04
N VAL A 125 9.33 14.40 -0.13
CA VAL A 125 8.72 14.82 -1.39
C VAL A 125 8.56 16.34 -1.46
N TYR A 126 8.69 16.88 -2.67
CA TYR A 126 8.19 18.20 -3.01
C TYR A 126 6.73 18.13 -3.41
N ILE A 127 5.94 19.11 -2.95
CA ILE A 127 4.54 19.26 -3.32
C ILE A 127 4.40 20.45 -4.26
N LYS A 128 3.95 20.20 -5.48
CA LYS A 128 3.78 21.24 -6.51
C LYS A 128 2.33 21.34 -6.95
N ASN A 129 1.88 22.55 -7.25
CA ASN A 129 0.59 22.76 -7.90
C ASN A 129 0.67 22.40 -9.41
N LEU A 130 -0.44 22.56 -10.13
CA LEU A 130 -0.52 22.28 -11.57
C LEU A 130 0.38 23.19 -12.43
N ASP A 131 0.72 24.39 -11.94
CA ASP A 131 1.65 25.31 -12.60
C ASP A 131 3.12 24.98 -12.32
N GLY A 132 3.39 23.92 -11.53
CA GLY A 132 4.74 23.52 -11.12
C GLY A 132 5.33 24.34 -9.98
N LYS A 133 4.57 25.29 -9.40
CA LYS A 133 4.99 26.07 -8.23
C LYS A 133 5.05 25.15 -7.00
N LEU A 134 6.16 25.24 -6.27
CA LEU A 134 6.29 24.58 -4.96
C LEU A 134 5.30 25.24 -3.98
N ILE A 135 4.43 24.42 -3.39
CA ILE A 135 3.38 24.84 -2.43
C ILE A 135 3.47 24.09 -1.10
N GLY A 136 4.48 23.23 -0.95
CA GLY A 136 4.64 22.42 0.24
C GLY A 136 5.75 21.37 0.14
N ARG A 137 5.94 20.64 1.24
CA ARG A 137 6.85 19.51 1.37
C ARG A 137 6.18 18.42 2.18
N GLY A 138 6.66 17.19 2.06
CA GLY A 138 6.08 16.10 2.82
C GLY A 138 6.90 14.84 2.81
N PHE A 139 6.22 13.76 3.14
CA PHE A 139 6.75 12.40 3.11
C PHE A 139 5.73 11.49 2.43
N ALA A 140 6.20 10.69 1.48
CA ALA A 140 5.41 9.65 0.83
C ALA A 140 6.07 8.30 1.10
N GLU A 141 5.26 7.27 1.33
CA GLU A 141 5.70 5.92 1.60
C GLU A 141 4.85 4.93 0.79
N SER A 142 5.51 3.95 0.19
CA SER A 142 4.92 2.84 -0.56
C SER A 142 5.46 1.54 0.00
N VAL A 143 4.60 0.75 0.62
CA VAL A 143 4.93 -0.51 1.30
C VAL A 143 4.28 -1.69 0.59
N TYR A 144 4.82 -2.90 0.77
CA TYR A 144 4.22 -4.15 0.26
C TYR A 144 4.05 -4.20 -1.27
N TYR A 145 4.94 -3.54 -2.03
CA TYR A 145 5.02 -3.73 -3.48
C TYR A 145 5.93 -4.91 -3.85
N ASP A 146 6.79 -5.37 -2.95
CA ASP A 146 7.73 -6.48 -3.16
C ASP A 146 7.22 -7.82 -2.61
N ASP A 147 7.86 -8.90 -3.03
CA ASP A 147 7.73 -10.22 -2.39
C ASP A 147 8.85 -10.41 -1.37
N VAL A 148 8.47 -10.26 -0.10
CA VAL A 148 9.39 -10.28 1.04
C VAL A 148 9.70 -11.69 1.54
N ALA A 149 8.95 -12.71 1.08
CA ALA A 149 8.93 -14.02 1.74
C ALA A 149 10.31 -14.68 1.82
N ARG A 150 11.11 -14.53 0.75
CA ARG A 150 12.47 -15.10 0.71
C ARG A 150 13.41 -14.38 1.68
N ASN A 151 13.37 -13.05 1.71
CA ASN A 151 14.22 -12.23 2.57
C ASN A 151 13.86 -12.42 4.06
N MET A 152 12.57 -12.50 4.36
CA MET A 152 12.06 -12.79 5.70
C MET A 152 12.55 -14.15 6.23
N LEU A 153 12.49 -15.21 5.42
CA LEU A 153 13.02 -16.53 5.82
C LEU A 153 14.54 -16.46 6.06
N TYR A 154 15.27 -15.81 5.16
CA TYR A 154 16.72 -15.67 5.25
C TYR A 154 17.14 -14.94 6.54
N LEU A 155 16.51 -13.80 6.85
CA LEU A 155 16.81 -13.01 8.04
C LEU A 155 16.40 -13.72 9.34
N ALA A 156 15.37 -14.56 9.29
CA ALA A 156 15.01 -15.44 10.40
C ALA A 156 15.98 -16.62 10.61
N GLY A 157 17.02 -16.77 9.76
CA GLY A 157 17.94 -17.90 9.80
C GLY A 157 17.30 -19.22 9.34
N LEU A 158 16.18 -19.14 8.63
CA LEU A 158 15.45 -20.30 8.11
C LEU A 158 15.90 -20.60 6.68
N PRO A 159 15.89 -21.89 6.28
CA PRO A 159 16.25 -22.25 4.92
C PRO A 159 15.21 -21.72 3.93
N VAL A 160 15.68 -21.10 2.83
CA VAL A 160 14.81 -20.61 1.74
C VAL A 160 14.51 -21.77 0.79
N THR A 161 13.58 -22.64 1.18
CA THR A 161 13.08 -23.76 0.37
C THR A 161 11.65 -23.50 -0.11
N ASP A 162 11.23 -24.20 -1.17
CA ASP A 162 9.84 -24.10 -1.67
C ASP A 162 8.82 -24.54 -0.60
N GLU A 163 9.17 -25.52 0.22
CA GLU A 163 8.36 -25.95 1.36
C GLU A 163 8.17 -24.80 2.35
N MET A 164 9.25 -24.16 2.81
CA MET A 164 9.17 -23.04 3.74
C MET A 164 8.41 -21.85 3.15
N LEU A 165 8.64 -21.54 1.88
CA LEU A 165 7.91 -20.49 1.17
C LEU A 165 6.41 -20.77 1.11
N SER A 166 6.02 -22.03 0.94
CA SER A 166 4.60 -22.42 0.92
C SER A 166 3.90 -22.23 2.28
N LEU A 167 4.65 -22.27 3.38
CA LEU A 167 4.13 -22.08 4.73
C LEU A 167 3.92 -20.60 5.09
N VAL A 168 4.78 -19.71 4.57
CA VAL A 168 4.75 -18.27 4.89
C VAL A 168 3.96 -17.43 3.88
N ARG A 169 3.80 -17.92 2.65
CA ARG A 169 2.96 -17.26 1.65
C ARG A 169 1.49 -17.51 1.96
N LYS A 170 0.65 -16.50 1.69
CA LYS A 170 -0.80 -16.61 1.88
C LYS A 170 -1.33 -17.81 1.07
N PRO A 171 -1.95 -18.82 1.72
CA PRO A 171 -2.46 -19.97 1.01
C PRO A 171 -3.65 -19.55 0.13
N TYR A 172 -3.55 -19.75 -1.17
CA TYR A 172 -4.72 -19.65 -2.04
C TYR A 172 -5.55 -20.91 -1.88
N ALA A 173 -6.85 -20.76 -1.63
CA ALA A 173 -7.77 -21.88 -1.65
C ALA A 173 -7.73 -22.55 -3.03
N SER A 174 -7.35 -23.83 -3.07
CA SER A 174 -7.33 -24.59 -4.33
C SER A 174 -8.72 -24.63 -4.96
N SER A 175 -8.80 -24.77 -6.29
CA SER A 175 -10.10 -24.88 -7.00
C SER A 175 -10.98 -25.99 -6.42
N ILE A 176 -10.38 -27.11 -6.02
CA ILE A 176 -11.07 -28.22 -5.35
C ILE A 176 -11.62 -27.79 -3.98
N LEU A 177 -10.83 -27.06 -3.19
CA LEU A 177 -11.30 -26.54 -1.90
C LEU A 177 -12.43 -25.53 -2.08
N LYS A 178 -12.34 -24.64 -3.09
CA LYS A 178 -13.42 -23.71 -3.45
C LYS A 178 -14.71 -24.46 -3.78
N ILE A 179 -14.65 -25.48 -4.63
CA ILE A 179 -15.81 -26.33 -4.97
C ILE A 179 -16.37 -27.04 -3.75
N LYS A 180 -15.52 -27.67 -2.93
CA LYS A 180 -15.94 -28.34 -1.69
C LYS A 180 -16.64 -27.36 -0.73
N SER A 181 -16.12 -26.14 -0.61
CA SER A 181 -16.72 -25.08 0.20
C SER A 181 -18.09 -24.66 -0.34
N ILE A 182 -18.23 -24.47 -1.66
CA ILE A 182 -19.53 -24.17 -2.28
C ILE A 182 -20.53 -25.29 -2.00
N LEU A 183 -20.16 -26.55 -2.23
CA LEU A 183 -21.02 -27.71 -1.96
C LEU A 183 -21.44 -27.78 -0.48
N LYS A 184 -20.51 -27.46 0.44
CA LYS A 184 -20.79 -27.40 1.88
C LYS A 184 -21.82 -26.31 2.22
N LEU A 185 -21.75 -25.16 1.55
CA LEU A 185 -22.67 -24.02 1.70
C LEU A 185 -24.04 -24.23 1.02
N LEU A 186 -24.20 -25.26 0.19
CA LEU A 186 -25.51 -25.67 -0.31
C LEU A 186 -26.37 -26.28 0.81
N THR A 187 -25.77 -26.85 1.85
CA THR A 187 -26.52 -27.30 3.04
C THR A 187 -26.98 -26.09 3.87
N PRO A 188 -28.29 -25.88 4.08
CA PRO A 188 -28.82 -24.70 4.77
C PRO A 188 -28.23 -24.48 6.16
N THR A 189 -28.01 -25.56 6.93
CA THR A 189 -27.44 -25.50 8.28
C THR A 189 -26.00 -24.99 8.29
N ASN A 190 -25.18 -25.38 7.30
CA ASN A 190 -23.81 -24.88 7.19
C ASN A 190 -23.79 -23.41 6.76
N ARG A 191 -24.68 -23.04 5.83
CA ARG A 191 -24.83 -21.65 5.39
C ARG A 191 -25.21 -20.74 6.56
N ALA A 192 -26.19 -21.14 7.38
CA ALA A 192 -26.61 -20.39 8.55
C ALA A 192 -25.48 -20.23 9.58
N LYS A 193 -24.69 -21.29 9.81
CA LYS A 193 -23.51 -21.23 10.69
C LYS A 193 -22.44 -20.26 10.17
N VAL A 194 -22.10 -20.34 8.88
CA VAL A 194 -21.11 -19.43 8.28
C VAL A 194 -21.62 -17.99 8.29
N LYS A 195 -22.89 -17.75 7.95
CA LYS A 195 -23.49 -16.41 8.04
C LYS A 195 -23.36 -15.84 9.45
N LYS A 196 -23.71 -16.60 10.48
CA LYS A 196 -23.58 -16.16 11.89
C LYS A 196 -22.15 -15.79 12.25
N ILE A 197 -21.16 -16.57 11.80
CA ILE A 197 -19.74 -16.26 12.04
C ILE A 197 -19.36 -14.96 11.33
N LEU A 198 -19.76 -14.79 10.06
CA LEU A 198 -19.45 -13.59 9.29
C LEU A 198 -20.12 -12.34 9.86
N ASP A 199 -21.38 -12.43 10.29
CA ASP A 199 -22.11 -11.34 10.94
C ASP A 199 -21.32 -10.89 12.21
N ASN A 200 -20.84 -11.82 13.03
CA ASN A 200 -20.01 -11.53 14.20
C ASN A 200 -18.65 -10.90 13.84
N CYS A 201 -18.03 -11.31 12.72
CA CYS A 201 -16.75 -10.72 12.26
C CYS A 201 -16.91 -9.26 11.82
N MET A 202 -18.08 -8.91 11.27
CA MET A 202 -18.40 -7.55 10.82
C MET A 202 -18.73 -6.62 12.00
N GLU A 203 -19.27 -7.18 13.09
CA GLU A 203 -19.61 -6.41 14.31
C GLU A 203 -18.40 -6.16 15.24
N GLU A 204 -17.45 -7.09 15.35
CA GLU A 204 -16.36 -7.02 16.35
C GLU A 204 -14.96 -6.73 15.78
N GLY A 205 -14.79 -6.66 14.46
CA GLY A 205 -13.49 -6.92 13.84
C GLY A 205 -13.14 -8.42 13.96
N LEU A 206 -11.98 -8.86 13.43
CA LEU A 206 -11.60 -10.29 13.39
C LEU A 206 -11.96 -11.03 14.70
N PRO A 207 -12.71 -12.14 14.64
CA PRO A 207 -13.33 -12.75 15.80
C PRO A 207 -12.26 -13.25 16.77
N LYS A 208 -12.39 -12.87 18.05
CA LYS A 208 -11.46 -13.22 19.14
C LYS A 208 -11.21 -14.72 19.29
N THR A 209 -12.11 -15.56 18.79
CA THR A 209 -12.00 -17.03 18.82
C THR A 209 -11.05 -17.62 17.78
N MET A 210 -10.49 -16.79 16.88
CA MET A 210 -9.44 -17.19 15.93
C MET A 210 -8.03 -16.75 16.34
N ILE A 211 -7.90 -16.02 17.45
CA ILE A 211 -6.63 -15.79 18.12
C ILE A 211 -6.57 -16.85 19.22
N GLY A 212 -5.73 -17.87 19.03
CA GLY A 212 -5.60 -19.01 19.94
C GLY A 212 -5.24 -18.61 21.37
#